data_AF-A0A1I9Y2U3-F1
#
_entry.id   AF-A0A1I9Y2U3-F1
#
_cell.length_a   1.000
_cell.length_b   1.000
_cell.length_c   1.000
_cell.angle_alpha   90.00
_cell.angle_beta   90.00
_cell.angle_gamma   90.00
#
_symmetry.space_group_name_H-M   'P 1'
#
loop_
_entity.id
_entity.type
_entity.pdbx_description
1 polymer ?
#
loop_
_entity_poly.entity_id
_entity_poly.type
_entity_poly.pdbx_seq_one_letter_code
_entity_poly.pdbx_strand_id
1 'polypeptide(L)'
;MKWLTVCALALLAACSGTRALQASRSVPYATLEQTVQPGSSTREQVRAALGESTSIRFDSGNEVWMYTYPATSGAQGEYVILFGGDGVVKKVRSAEVYRPQK
;
A
#
# COMPACT_ATOMS: atom_id res chain seq x y z
N MET A 1 13.31 -36.11 17.71
CA MET A 1 13.89 -34.81 18.14
C MET A 1 14.24 -33.85 16.99
N LYS A 2 14.65 -34.31 15.79
CA LYS A 2 14.93 -33.45 14.62
C LYS A 2 13.70 -32.79 13.96
N TRP A 3 12.51 -33.38 14.09
CA TRP A 3 11.26 -32.85 13.49
C TRP A 3 10.68 -31.65 14.26
N LEU A 4 10.92 -31.54 15.57
CA LEU A 4 10.48 -30.39 16.37
C LEU A 4 11.26 -29.11 16.02
N THR A 5 12.51 -29.25 15.58
CA THR A 5 13.37 -28.13 15.19
C THR A 5 12.93 -27.48 13.87
N VAL A 6 12.31 -28.24 12.96
CA VAL A 6 11.87 -27.75 11.65
C VAL A 6 10.62 -26.86 11.76
N CYS A 7 9.66 -27.21 12.61
CA CYS A 7 8.48 -26.37 12.85
C CYS A 7 8.84 -25.02 13.48
N ALA A 8 9.85 -24.99 14.36
CA ALA A 8 10.29 -23.75 15.00
C ALA A 8 10.87 -22.74 13.99
N LEU A 9 11.60 -23.21 12.97
CA LEU A 9 12.18 -22.34 11.93
C LEU A 9 11.15 -21.79 10.93
N ALA A 10 10.05 -22.50 10.69
CA ALA A 10 9.01 -22.04 9.77
C ALA A 10 8.21 -20.84 10.29
N LEU A 11 8.14 -20.65 11.61
CA LEU A 11 7.39 -19.56 12.24
C LEU A 11 8.05 -18.19 12.10
N LEU A 12 9.38 -18.12 11.94
CA LEU A 12 10.09 -16.83 11.81
C LEU A 12 9.97 -16.20 10.41
N ALA A 13 9.68 -16.98 9.37
CA ALA A 13 9.57 -16.47 8.00
C ALA A 13 8.26 -15.69 7.74
N ALA A 14 7.27 -15.79 8.64
CA ALA A 14 5.95 -15.19 8.44
C ALA A 14 5.88 -13.66 8.66
N CYS A 15 6.93 -13.05 9.23
CA CYS A 15 6.96 -11.61 9.52
C CYS A 15 7.52 -10.75 8.39
N SER A 16 7.93 -11.34 7.26
CA SER A 16 8.61 -10.60 6.20
C SER A 16 7.63 -9.94 5.22
N GLY A 17 6.94 -8.88 5.66
CA GLY A 17 6.47 -7.73 4.84
C GLY A 17 5.48 -7.92 3.67
N THR A 18 5.29 -9.12 3.12
CA THR A 18 4.54 -9.31 1.85
C THR A 18 3.02 -9.21 2.03
N ARG A 19 2.51 -9.34 3.25
CA ARG A 19 1.06 -9.34 3.52
C ARG A 19 0.38 -8.00 3.24
N ALA A 20 1.08 -6.88 3.44
CA ALA A 20 0.51 -5.55 3.24
C ALA A 20 0.10 -5.32 1.77
N LEU A 21 0.93 -5.80 0.84
CA LEU A 21 0.75 -5.75 -0.61
C LEU A 21 -0.48 -6.52 -1.10
N GLN A 22 -0.76 -7.68 -0.47
CA GLN A 22 -1.86 -8.55 -0.90
C GLN A 22 -3.23 -8.09 -0.36
N ALA A 23 -3.24 -7.29 0.71
CA ALA A 23 -4.48 -6.77 1.31
C ALA A 23 -4.94 -5.44 0.70
N SER A 24 -4.09 -4.74 -0.05
CA SER A 24 -4.45 -3.46 -0.65
C SER A 24 -5.37 -3.62 -1.85
N ARG A 25 -6.41 -2.77 -1.90
CA ARG A 25 -7.38 -2.70 -2.99
C ARG A 25 -6.69 -2.30 -4.31
N SER A 26 -7.00 -3.03 -5.37
CA SER A 26 -6.53 -2.72 -6.72
C SER A 26 -7.46 -1.70 -7.39
N VAL A 27 -6.89 -0.60 -7.88
CA VAL A 27 -7.59 0.52 -8.54
C VAL A 27 -6.86 0.87 -9.84
N PRO A 28 -7.55 1.26 -10.93
CA PRO A 28 -6.87 1.75 -12.13
C PRO A 28 -5.98 2.96 -11.84
N TYR A 29 -4.77 2.98 -12.42
CA TYR A 29 -3.79 4.05 -12.17
C TYR A 29 -4.32 5.45 -12.48
N ALA A 30 -5.05 5.60 -13.61
CA ALA A 30 -5.66 6.88 -13.97
C ALA A 30 -6.66 7.39 -12.92
N THR A 31 -7.45 6.48 -12.32
CA THR A 31 -8.40 6.84 -11.25
C THR A 31 -7.67 7.30 -9.99
N LEU A 32 -6.52 6.69 -9.66
CA LEU A 32 -5.67 7.11 -8.54
C LEU A 32 -5.15 8.54 -8.76
N GLU A 33 -4.56 8.82 -9.93
CA GLU A 33 -4.02 10.15 -10.25
C GLU A 33 -5.10 11.24 -10.31
N GLN A 34 -6.29 10.91 -10.80
CA GLN A 34 -7.40 11.88 -10.86
C GLN A 34 -7.96 12.22 -9.48
N THR A 35 -7.95 11.25 -8.56
CA THR A 35 -8.57 11.40 -7.24
C THR A 35 -7.61 11.99 -6.20
N VAL A 36 -6.31 11.69 -6.30
CA VAL A 36 -5.33 11.99 -5.27
C VAL A 36 -4.44 13.15 -5.71
N GLN A 37 -4.77 14.34 -5.24
CA GLN A 37 -4.03 15.57 -5.50
C GLN A 37 -3.30 16.05 -4.24
N PRO A 38 -1.95 16.05 -4.23
CA PRO A 38 -1.18 16.58 -3.11
C PRO A 38 -1.56 18.03 -2.79
N GLY A 39 -1.79 18.30 -1.51
CA GLY A 39 -2.18 19.62 -0.99
C GLY A 39 -3.65 19.95 -1.12
N SER A 40 -4.50 19.09 -1.70
CA SER A 40 -5.93 19.39 -1.87
C SER A 40 -6.86 18.23 -1.53
N SER A 41 -6.52 17.01 -1.94
CA SER A 41 -7.36 15.85 -1.62
C SER A 41 -7.32 15.54 -0.13
N THR A 42 -8.47 15.19 0.44
CA THR A 42 -8.59 14.78 1.85
C THR A 42 -8.74 13.27 1.99
N ARG A 43 -8.43 12.74 3.18
CA ARG A 43 -8.60 11.32 3.51
C ARG A 43 -10.02 10.84 3.22
N GLU A 44 -11.03 11.64 3.55
CA GLU A 44 -12.44 11.32 3.38
C GLU A 44 -12.82 11.28 1.89
N GLN A 45 -12.34 12.23 1.09
CA GLN A 45 -12.54 12.24 -0.36
C GLN A 45 -11.91 11.02 -1.02
N VAL A 46 -10.66 10.71 -0.65
CA VAL A 46 -9.95 9.53 -1.15
C VAL A 46 -10.69 8.25 -0.77
N ARG A 47 -11.18 8.12 0.48
CA ARG A 47 -11.99 6.97 0.92
C ARG A 47 -13.29 6.84 0.13
N ALA A 48 -13.98 7.95 -0.07
CA ALA A 48 -15.28 7.95 -0.74
C ALA A 48 -15.14 7.54 -2.22
N ALA A 49 -14.08 7.98 -2.88
CA ALA A 49 -13.83 7.70 -4.30
C ALA A 49 -13.19 6.32 -4.54
N LEU A 50 -12.24 5.90 -3.70
CA LEU A 50 -11.43 4.71 -3.95
C LEU A 50 -11.84 3.50 -3.12
N GLY A 51 -12.59 3.72 -2.03
CA GLY A 51 -12.93 2.71 -1.03
C GLY A 51 -11.88 2.61 0.07
N GLU A 52 -12.04 1.59 0.93
CA GLU A 52 -11.06 1.31 1.98
C GLU A 52 -9.76 0.71 1.40
N SER A 53 -8.66 0.98 2.09
CA SER A 53 -7.32 0.50 1.73
C SER A 53 -6.55 0.06 2.97
N THR A 54 -5.42 -0.62 2.76
CA THR A 54 -4.48 -0.87 3.84
C THR A 54 -3.95 0.46 4.34
N SER A 55 -4.14 0.75 5.63
CA SER A 55 -3.68 1.99 6.25
C SER A 55 -2.82 1.73 7.50
N ILE A 56 -1.90 2.66 7.74
CA ILE A 56 -1.08 2.72 8.96
C ILE A 56 -1.19 4.15 9.49
N ARG A 57 -1.61 4.29 10.75
CA ARG A 57 -1.68 5.56 11.44
C ARG A 57 -0.54 5.69 12.43
N PHE A 58 0.11 6.85 12.44
CA PHE A 58 1.24 7.15 13.32
C PHE A 58 0.78 8.06 14.46
N ASP A 59 1.48 8.01 15.60
CA ASP A 59 1.20 8.86 16.78
C ASP A 59 1.37 10.36 16.48
N SER A 60 2.13 10.70 15.44
CA SER A 60 2.25 12.06 14.91
C SER A 60 0.96 12.59 14.27
N GLY A 61 -0.09 11.77 14.13
CA GLY A 61 -1.32 12.09 13.43
C GLY A 61 -1.27 11.83 11.93
N ASN A 62 -0.08 11.61 11.37
CA ASN A 62 0.09 11.22 9.96
C ASN A 62 -0.50 9.84 9.70
N GLU A 63 -0.91 9.61 8.46
CA GLU A 63 -1.49 8.33 8.06
C GLU A 63 -1.03 7.95 6.66
N VAL A 64 -0.60 6.71 6.48
CA VAL A 64 -0.14 6.18 5.19
C VAL A 64 -1.15 5.17 4.69
N TRP A 65 -1.63 5.37 3.47
CA TRP A 65 -2.55 4.47 2.77
C TRP A 65 -1.87 3.87 1.56
N MET A 66 -2.22 2.63 1.24
CA MET A 66 -1.66 1.93 0.09
C MET A 66 -2.74 1.28 -0.76
N TYR A 67 -2.70 1.59 -2.05
CA TYR A 67 -3.46 0.94 -3.10
C TYR A 67 -2.51 0.20 -4.05
N THR A 68 -3.03 -0.78 -4.77
CA THR A 68 -2.33 -1.38 -5.90
C THR A 68 -2.98 -0.98 -7.21
N TYR A 69 -2.25 -1.13 -8.31
CA TYR A 69 -2.79 -0.95 -9.65
C TYR A 69 -2.17 -1.95 -10.63
N PRO A 70 -2.91 -2.37 -11.67
CA PRO A 70 -2.32 -3.16 -12.75
C PRO A 70 -1.39 -2.26 -13.58
N ALA A 71 -0.10 -2.58 -13.64
CA ALA A 71 0.86 -1.84 -14.46
C ALA A 71 0.86 -2.37 -15.91
N THR A 72 1.25 -1.51 -16.85
CA THR A 72 1.36 -1.87 -18.28
C THR A 72 2.38 -2.97 -18.52
N SER A 73 3.41 -3.06 -17.67
CA SER A 73 4.42 -4.13 -17.69
C SER A 73 3.86 -5.52 -17.34
N GLY A 74 2.60 -5.62 -16.90
CA GLY A 74 2.00 -6.84 -16.37
C GLY A 74 2.42 -7.15 -14.93
N ALA A 75 3.24 -6.30 -14.31
CA ALA A 75 3.47 -6.30 -12.87
C ALA A 75 2.32 -5.62 -12.13
N GLN A 76 2.26 -5.81 -10.80
CA GLN A 76 1.46 -4.93 -9.96
C GLN A 76 2.29 -3.69 -9.61
N GLY A 77 1.65 -2.53 -9.64
CA GLY A 77 2.18 -1.30 -9.06
C GLY A 77 1.58 -1.02 -7.70
N GLU A 78 2.32 -0.27 -6.90
CA GLU A 78 1.94 0.24 -5.58
C GLU A 78 1.74 1.75 -5.68
N TYR A 79 0.70 2.25 -5.02
CA TYR A 79 0.39 3.67 -4.91
C TYR A 79 0.22 4.02 -3.43
N VAL A 80 1.20 4.74 -2.89
CA VAL A 80 1.29 5.08 -1.48
C VAL A 80 0.96 6.56 -1.28
N ILE A 81 0.01 6.83 -0.40
CA ILE A 81 -0.48 8.16 -0.07
C ILE A 81 -0.11 8.46 1.38
N LEU A 82 0.56 9.58 1.62
CA LEU A 82 0.80 10.12 2.94
C LEU A 82 -0.19 11.26 3.20
N PHE A 83 -1.03 11.09 4.22
CA PHE A 83 -1.87 12.13 4.79
C PHE A 83 -1.16 12.77 5.99
N GLY A 84 -1.31 14.09 6.11
CA GLY A 84 -0.90 14.83 7.30
C GLY A 84 -1.87 14.62 8.47
N GLY A 85 -1.49 15.14 9.64
CA GLY A 85 -2.38 15.19 10.81
C GLY A 85 -3.68 15.97 10.56
N ASP A 86 -3.68 16.88 9.58
CA ASP A 86 -4.83 17.62 9.07
C ASP A 86 -5.74 16.79 8.14
N GLY A 87 -5.33 15.56 7.80
CA GLY A 87 -6.08 14.68 6.89
C GLY A 87 -5.92 15.03 5.40
N VAL A 88 -5.02 15.96 5.05
CA VAL A 88 -4.76 16.35 3.66
C VAL A 88 -3.59 15.55 3.09
N VAL A 89 -3.65 15.20 1.80
CA VAL A 89 -2.54 14.51 1.11
C VAL A 89 -1.30 15.41 1.13
N LYS A 90 -0.23 14.94 1.76
CA LYS A 90 1.08 15.61 1.79
C LYS A 90 2.00 15.10 0.70
N LYS A 91 1.91 13.81 0.38
CA LYS A 91 2.80 13.16 -0.59
C LYS A 91 2.16 11.94 -1.20
N VAL A 92 2.52 11.69 -2.45
CA VAL A 92 2.21 10.48 -3.19
C VAL A 92 3.50 9.85 -3.69
N ARG A 93 3.56 8.53 -3.69
CA ARG A 93 4.58 7.74 -4.37
C ARG A 93 3.90 6.62 -5.15
N SER A 94 4.34 6.41 -6.38
CA SER A 94 3.98 5.23 -7.16
C SER A 94 5.25 4.49 -7.59
N ALA A 95 5.20 3.16 -7.61
CA ALA A 95 6.26 2.31 -8.10
C ALA A 95 5.69 1.00 -8.64
N GLU A 96 6.28 0.47 -9.71
CA GLU A 96 5.99 -0.90 -10.15
C GLU A 96 6.82 -1.88 -9.30
N VAL A 97 6.20 -2.98 -8.86
CA VAL A 97 6.92 -4.04 -8.15
C VAL A 97 7.95 -4.64 -9.12
N TYR A 98 9.23 -4.52 -8.78
CA TYR A 98 10.32 -5.03 -9.60
C TYR A 98 10.16 -6.53 -9.82
N ARG A 99 10.04 -6.93 -11.09
CA ARG A 99 10.08 -8.33 -11.52
C ARG A 99 11.38 -8.55 -12.29
N PRO A 100 12.36 -9.32 -11.76
CA PRO A 100 13.52 -9.68 -12.55
C PRO A 100 13.04 -10.52 -13.75
N GLN A 101 13.45 -10.14 -14.96
CA GLN A 101 13.17 -10.94 -16.14
C GLN A 101 13.98 -12.25 -16.04
N LYS A 102 13.32 -13.38 -16.27
CA LYS A 102 13.95 -14.70 -16.33
C LYS A 102 14.61 -14.93 -17.67
#